data_AF-A0AAN5SFK5-F1
#
_entry.id   AF-A0AAN5SFK5-F1
#
_cell.length_a   1.000
_cell.length_b   1.000
_cell.length_c   1.000
_cell.angle_alpha   90.00
_cell.angle_beta   90.00
_cell.angle_gamma   90.00
#
_symmetry.space_group_name_H-M   'P 1'
#
loop_
_entity.id
_entity.type
_entity.pdbx_description
1 polymer ?
#
loop_
_entity_poly.entity_id
_entity_poly.type
_entity_poly.pdbx_seq_one_letter_code
_entity_poly.pdbx_strand_id
1 'polypeptide(L)'
;MHVINVGKQKRVELVLNGEECFMSLDIKSIQHFQQNAKMGLLKALNKIEKEQDMDLIYNLILSTVKSKKTGAILGKRKLGQYDDFELISALGNPLMELTGRSMPAADGEEEKK
;
A
#
# COMPACT_ATOMS: atom_id res chain seq x y z
N MET A 1 -4.44 5.29 31.22
CA MET A 1 -5.03 4.46 30.14
C MET A 1 -5.13 5.35 28.90
N HIS A 2 -4.30 5.11 27.88
CA HIS A 2 -4.43 5.85 26.62
C HIS A 2 -5.57 5.25 25.81
N VAL A 3 -6.64 6.03 25.65
CA VAL A 3 -7.75 5.68 24.77
C VAL A 3 -7.31 6.00 23.35
N ILE A 4 -6.91 4.96 22.60
CA ILE A 4 -6.71 5.09 21.16
C ILE A 4 -8.10 5.19 20.55
N ASN A 5 -8.48 6.39 20.14
CA ASN A 5 -9.70 6.60 19.37
C ASN A 5 -9.45 6.00 17.97
N VAL A 6 -9.92 4.77 17.75
CA VAL A 6 -9.87 4.07 16.46
C VAL A 6 -10.95 4.64 15.53
N GLY A 7 -10.99 5.97 15.42
CA GLY A 7 -11.94 6.71 14.59
C GLY A 7 -11.90 6.22 13.14
N LYS A 8 -13.05 6.34 12.47
CA LYS A 8 -13.36 5.95 11.08
C LYS A 8 -12.12 5.49 10.28
N GLN A 9 -12.11 4.20 9.95
CA GLN A 9 -11.10 3.57 9.09
C GLN A 9 -10.72 4.50 7.93
N LYS A 10 -9.43 4.90 7.87
CA LYS A 10 -8.93 5.75 6.79
C LYS A 10 -9.05 4.99 5.47
N ARG A 11 -9.65 5.64 4.48
CA ARG A 11 -9.88 5.11 3.13
C ARG A 11 -9.54 6.18 2.12
N VAL A 12 -8.87 5.78 1.05
CA VAL A 12 -8.59 6.65 -0.10
C VAL A 12 -9.33 6.05 -1.28
N GLU A 13 -10.24 6.81 -1.86
CA GLU A 13 -11.00 6.40 -3.05
C GLU A 13 -10.11 6.55 -4.29
N LEU A 14 -10.22 5.62 -5.23
CA LEU A 14 -9.40 5.55 -6.44
C LEU A 14 -10.21 4.99 -7.61
N VAL A 15 -9.78 5.30 -8.82
CA VAL A 15 -10.32 4.70 -10.05
C VAL A 15 -9.17 4.04 -10.79
N LEU A 16 -9.26 2.73 -11.00
CA LEU A 16 -8.26 1.94 -11.72
C LEU A 16 -8.88 1.38 -12.99
N ASN A 17 -8.42 1.85 -14.16
CA ASN A 17 -8.99 1.49 -15.47
C ASN A 17 -10.53 1.59 -15.54
N GLY A 18 -11.09 2.65 -14.94
CA GLY A 18 -12.54 2.86 -14.89
C GLY A 18 -13.29 2.03 -13.85
N GLU A 19 -12.62 1.16 -13.08
CA GLU A 19 -13.21 0.46 -11.94
C GLU A 19 -13.05 1.29 -10.67
N GLU A 20 -14.17 1.57 -10.00
CA GLU A 20 -14.16 2.23 -8.69
C GLU A 20 -13.56 1.31 -7.62
N CYS A 21 -12.50 1.80 -6.99
CA CYS A 21 -11.74 1.10 -5.98
C CYS A 21 -11.54 2.00 -4.75
N PHE A 22 -11.09 1.40 -3.66
CA PHE A 22 -10.58 2.16 -2.53
C PHE A 22 -9.38 1.43 -1.93
N MET A 23 -8.42 2.19 -1.40
CA MET A 23 -7.37 1.64 -0.56
C MET A 23 -7.76 1.77 0.90
N SER A 24 -7.48 0.73 1.69
CA SER A 24 -7.58 0.80 3.14
C SER A 24 -6.63 -0.15 3.84
N LEU A 25 -6.18 0.23 5.03
CA LEU A 25 -5.31 -0.58 5.89
C LEU A 25 -6.08 -1.10 7.11
N ASP A 26 -7.06 -1.98 6.88
CA ASP A 26 -7.75 -2.72 7.96
C ASP A 26 -7.08 -4.06 8.25
N ILE A 27 -7.62 -4.77 9.26
CA ILE A 27 -7.18 -6.10 9.67
C ILE A 27 -7.08 -7.06 8.49
N LYS A 28 -8.03 -7.04 7.54
CA LYS A 28 -7.99 -7.93 6.36
C LYS A 28 -6.80 -7.60 5.47
N SER A 29 -6.56 -6.31 5.20
CA SER A 29 -5.39 -5.86 4.42
C SER A 29 -4.08 -6.25 5.11
N ILE A 30 -3.99 -6.06 6.43
CA ILE A 30 -2.81 -6.38 7.22
C ILE A 30 -2.53 -7.89 7.20
N GLN A 31 -3.56 -8.71 7.41
CA GLN A 31 -3.43 -10.16 7.36
C GLN A 31 -3.00 -10.65 5.97
N HIS A 32 -3.62 -10.13 4.90
CA HIS A 32 -3.26 -10.46 3.53
C HIS A 32 -1.80 -10.08 3.24
N PHE A 33 -1.37 -8.90 3.66
CA PHE A 33 0.02 -8.46 3.53
C PHE A 33 0.99 -9.40 4.24
N GLN A 34 0.75 -9.68 5.53
CA GLN A 34 1.65 -10.52 6.34
C GLN A 34 1.77 -11.95 5.80
N GLN A 35 0.68 -12.48 5.23
CA GLN A 35 0.68 -13.79 4.57
C GLN A 35 1.55 -13.83 3.32
N ASN A 36 1.60 -12.74 2.56
CA ASN A 36 2.39 -12.65 1.33
C ASN A 36 3.84 -12.27 1.60
N ALA A 37 4.09 -11.23 2.40
CA ALA A 37 5.43 -10.73 2.72
C ALA A 37 6.18 -11.58 3.76
N LYS A 38 5.52 -12.55 4.40
CA LYS A 38 6.07 -13.42 5.46
C LYS A 38 6.74 -12.63 6.61
N MET A 39 6.24 -11.42 6.87
CA MET A 39 6.77 -10.54 7.91
C MET A 39 5.68 -9.66 8.51
N GLY A 40 5.89 -9.23 9.76
CA GLY A 40 4.97 -8.32 10.44
C GLY A 40 4.94 -6.92 9.81
N LEU A 41 3.77 -6.28 9.79
CA LEU A 41 3.58 -4.96 9.17
C LEU A 41 4.56 -3.91 9.65
N LEU A 42 4.77 -3.78 10.98
CA LEU A 42 5.71 -2.78 11.52
C LEU A 42 7.14 -3.02 11.06
N LYS A 43 7.57 -4.29 10.97
CA LYS A 43 8.91 -4.64 10.45
C LYS A 43 9.03 -4.28 8.97
N ALA A 44 7.99 -4.55 8.19
CA ALA A 44 7.96 -4.19 6.77
C ALA A 44 8.02 -2.67 6.57
N LEU A 45 7.18 -1.90 7.28
CA LEU A 45 7.17 -0.44 7.18
C LEU A 45 8.53 0.18 7.54
N ASN A 46 9.19 -0.35 8.58
CA ASN A 46 10.54 0.09 8.93
C ASN A 46 11.58 -0.25 7.85
N LYS A 47 11.42 -1.39 7.16
CA LYS A 47 12.31 -1.78 6.06
C LYS A 47 12.09 -0.90 4.83
N ILE A 48 10.84 -0.63 4.47
CA ILE A 48 10.49 0.31 3.40
C ILE A 48 11.10 1.69 3.65
N GLU A 49 10.98 2.20 4.87
CA GLU A 49 11.49 3.51 5.24
C GLU A 49 13.03 3.59 5.18
N LYS A 50 13.74 2.52 5.56
CA LYS A 50 15.20 2.49 5.61
C LYS A 50 15.88 2.09 4.31
N GLU A 51 15.28 1.17 3.59
CA GLU A 51 15.91 0.45 2.47
C GLU A 51 15.17 0.68 1.15
N GLN A 52 14.07 1.44 1.15
CA GLN A 52 13.24 1.68 -0.04
C GLN A 52 12.82 0.37 -0.75
N ASP A 53 12.51 -0.67 0.04
CA ASP A 53 12.21 -2.01 -0.46
C ASP A 53 10.92 -2.02 -1.33
N MET A 54 11.13 -2.00 -2.65
CA MET A 54 10.04 -1.91 -3.64
C MET A 54 9.11 -3.12 -3.62
N ASP A 55 9.62 -4.32 -3.32
CA ASP A 55 8.80 -5.53 -3.22
C ASP A 55 7.81 -5.41 -2.07
N LEU A 56 8.23 -4.83 -0.95
CA LEU A 56 7.35 -4.60 0.20
C LEU A 56 6.35 -3.49 -0.06
N ILE A 57 6.74 -2.42 -0.76
CA ILE A 57 5.81 -1.36 -1.20
C ILE A 57 4.75 -1.96 -2.11
N TYR A 58 5.15 -2.72 -3.12
CA TYR A 58 4.25 -3.40 -4.03
C TYR A 58 3.29 -4.35 -3.30
N ASN A 59 3.80 -5.19 -2.40
CA ASN A 59 2.98 -6.10 -1.60
C ASN A 59 1.96 -5.37 -0.72
N LEU A 60 2.31 -4.19 -0.19
CA LEU A 60 1.37 -3.34 0.55
C LEU A 60 0.27 -2.80 -0.37
N ILE A 61 0.61 -2.33 -1.56
CA ILE A 61 -0.38 -1.86 -2.54
C ILE A 61 -1.36 -3.00 -2.88
N LEU A 62 -0.83 -4.17 -3.25
CA LEU A 62 -1.65 -5.35 -3.57
C LEU A 62 -2.61 -5.75 -2.44
N SER A 63 -2.21 -5.50 -1.20
CA SER A 63 -2.99 -5.89 -0.02
C SER A 63 -3.99 -4.84 0.43
N THR A 64 -3.86 -3.59 -0.04
CA THR A 64 -4.68 -2.46 0.43
C THR A 64 -5.76 -2.06 -0.56
N VAL A 65 -5.54 -2.25 -1.86
CA VAL A 65 -6.52 -1.93 -2.91
C VAL A 65 -7.68 -2.94 -2.92
N LYS A 66 -8.90 -2.42 -2.85
CA LYS A 66 -10.15 -3.18 -2.81
C LYS A 66 -11.14 -2.67 -3.84
N SER A 67 -11.91 -3.61 -4.40
CA SER A 67 -13.05 -3.25 -5.26
C SER A 67 -14.11 -2.55 -4.42
N LYS A 68 -14.63 -1.40 -4.87
CA LYS A 68 -15.71 -0.71 -4.18
C LYS A 68 -17.02 -1.51 -4.21
N LYS A 69 -17.23 -2.29 -5.28
CA LYS A 69 -18.42 -3.12 -5.49
C LYS A 69 -18.52 -4.29 -4.49
N THR A 70 -17.41 -4.95 -4.19
CA THR A 70 -17.41 -6.18 -3.39
C THR A 70 -16.68 -6.04 -2.05
N GLY A 71 -15.87 -5.01 -1.87
CA GLY A 71 -14.98 -4.86 -0.72
C GLY A 71 -13.83 -5.87 -0.69
N ALA A 72 -13.67 -6.71 -1.71
CA ALA A 72 -12.63 -7.72 -1.79
C ALA A 72 -11.28 -7.08 -2.16
N ILE A 73 -10.20 -7.59 -1.57
CA ILE A 73 -8.83 -7.25 -1.94
C ILE A 73 -8.59 -7.73 -3.37
N LEU A 74 -8.13 -6.83 -4.24
CA LEU A 74 -7.87 -7.14 -5.63
C LEU A 74 -6.64 -8.03 -5.79
N GLY A 75 -5.57 -7.71 -5.04
CA GLY A 75 -4.33 -8.48 -5.02
C GLY A 75 -3.68 -8.64 -6.40
N LYS A 76 -2.74 -9.59 -6.49
CA LYS A 76 -2.00 -9.87 -7.73
C LYS A 76 -2.91 -10.30 -8.89
N ARG A 77 -4.07 -10.91 -8.60
CA ARG A 77 -5.01 -11.41 -9.63
C ARG A 77 -5.51 -10.30 -10.56
N LYS A 78 -5.72 -9.10 -10.01
CA LYS A 78 -6.28 -7.96 -10.75
C LYS A 78 -5.27 -6.85 -10.99
N LEU A 79 -4.30 -6.71 -10.09
CA LEU A 79 -3.29 -5.66 -10.18
C LEU A 79 -1.98 -6.12 -10.82
N GLY A 80 -1.71 -7.43 -10.89
CA GLY A 80 -0.51 -7.95 -11.56
C GLY A 80 -0.55 -7.87 -13.08
N GLN A 81 -1.59 -7.23 -13.65
CA GLN A 81 -1.66 -6.90 -15.08
C GLN A 81 -1.03 -5.52 -15.39
N TYR A 82 -0.78 -4.71 -14.36
CA TYR A 82 -0.10 -3.43 -14.49
C TYR A 82 1.39 -3.63 -14.30
N ASP A 83 2.18 -2.73 -14.88
CA ASP A 83 3.60 -2.64 -14.58
C ASP A 83 3.79 -2.24 -13.10
N ASP A 84 4.73 -2.91 -12.42
CA ASP A 84 4.93 -2.73 -10.99
C ASP A 84 5.39 -1.29 -10.66
N PHE A 85 6.23 -0.69 -11.51
CA PHE A 85 6.69 0.68 -11.34
C PHE A 85 5.56 1.70 -11.58
N GLU A 86 4.73 1.48 -12.60
CA GLU A 86 3.54 2.32 -12.83
C GLU A 86 2.57 2.23 -11.64
N LEU A 87 2.34 1.02 -11.12
CA LEU A 87 1.43 0.81 -9.99
C LEU A 87 1.95 1.51 -8.73
N ILE A 88 3.23 1.37 -8.42
CA ILE A 88 3.87 2.05 -7.28
C ILE A 88 3.83 3.57 -7.47
N SER A 89 4.14 4.06 -8.66
CA SER A 89 4.14 5.50 -8.96
C SER A 89 2.74 6.10 -8.79
N ALA A 90 1.71 5.40 -9.26
CA ALA A 90 0.32 5.88 -9.17
C ALA A 90 -0.26 5.78 -7.75
N LEU A 91 0.07 4.72 -7.00
CA LEU A 91 -0.57 4.38 -5.72
C LEU A 91 0.29 4.66 -4.49
N GLY A 92 1.54 5.11 -4.66
CA GLY A 92 2.45 5.47 -3.58
C GLY A 92 1.90 6.57 -2.68
N ASN A 93 1.44 7.69 -3.26
CA ASN A 93 0.84 8.79 -2.50
C ASN A 93 -0.44 8.37 -1.74
N PRO A 94 -1.42 7.68 -2.36
CA PRO A 94 -2.54 7.07 -1.64
C PRO A 94 -2.10 6.16 -0.47
N LEU A 95 -1.06 5.36 -0.64
CA LEU A 95 -0.53 4.50 0.43
C LEU A 95 0.10 5.30 1.58
N MET A 96 0.81 6.38 1.28
CA MET A 96 1.36 7.32 2.28
C MET A 96 0.24 7.92 3.12
N GLU A 97 -0.82 8.37 2.46
CA GLU A 97 -1.96 8.94 3.15
C GLU A 97 -2.56 7.94 4.15
N LEU A 98 -2.70 6.67 3.76
CA LEU A 98 -3.21 5.62 4.65
C LEU A 98 -2.32 5.31 5.85
N THR A 99 -1.01 5.25 5.63
CA THR A 99 -0.03 4.87 6.67
C THR A 99 0.35 6.03 7.59
N GLY A 100 0.02 7.27 7.20
CA GLY A 100 0.44 8.47 7.92
C GLY A 100 1.95 8.69 7.88
N ARG A 101 2.64 8.11 6.89
CA ARG A 101 4.08 8.19 6.71
C ARG A 101 4.42 8.90 5.40
N SER A 102 5.56 9.58 5.39
CA SER A 102 6.24 9.91 4.14
C SER A 102 6.84 8.62 3.57
N MET A 103 6.41 8.15 2.40
CA MET A 103 7.25 7.22 1.65
C MET A 103 8.53 7.96 1.26
N PRO A 104 9.67 7.25 1.16
CA PRO A 104 10.81 7.77 0.44
C PRO A 104 10.32 8.23 -0.92
N ALA A 105 10.50 9.50 -1.24
CA ALA A 105 10.39 9.92 -2.62
C ALA A 105 11.47 9.16 -3.39
N ALA A 106 11.18 8.70 -4.60
CA ALA A 106 12.25 8.33 -5.51
C ALA A 106 12.98 9.64 -5.85
N ASP A 107 14.04 9.93 -5.11
CA ASP A 107 15.08 10.86 -5.52
C ASP A 107 15.80 10.23 -6.72
N GLY A 108 15.16 10.36 -7.89
CA GLY A 108 15.91 10.39 -9.14
C GLY A 108 16.82 11.62 -9.09
N GLU A 109 18.13 11.39 -9.17
CA GLU A 109 19.28 12.29 -8.98
C GLU A 109 19.91 12.11 -7.59
N GLU A 110 21.03 11.40 -7.40
CA GLU A 110 22.29 11.46 -8.15
C GLU A 110 23.03 10.10 -8.14
N GLU A 111 23.23 9.49 -9.33
CA GLU A 111 24.51 8.82 -9.58
C GLU A 111 25.58 9.92 -9.61
N LYS A 112 26.15 10.25 -8.44
CA LYS A 112 27.44 10.95 -8.41
C LYS A 112 28.54 9.92 -8.57
N LYS A 113 29.09 9.94 -9.79
CA LYS A 113 30.39 9.43 -10.26
C LYS A 113 31.43 9.13 -9.18
#